data_AF-A0A7W0HEM2-F1
#
_entry.id   AF-A0A7W0HEM2-F1
#
_cell.length_a   1.000
_cell.length_b   1.000
_cell.length_c   1.000
_cell.angle_alpha   90.00
_cell.angle_beta   90.00
_cell.angle_gamma   90.00
#
_symmetry.space_group_name_H-M   'P 1'
#
loop_
_entity.id
_entity.type
_entity.pdbx_description
1 polymer ?
#
loop_
_entity_poly.entity_id
_entity_poly.type
_entity_poly.pdbx_seq_one_letter_code
_entity_poly.pdbx_strand_id
1 'polypeptide(L)'
;FLFFFMAEFGTAFALSAIAATLYFGGWYQPFFETGIMADVLGPLVLGAKVMLIAFLIFWIRFTFPRFREDQLQAFAWKFLIPISLLNIMATAVFKVVL
;
A
#
# COMPACT_ATOMS: atom_id res chain seq x y z
N PHE A 1 -24.71 8.08 9.03
CA PHE A 1 -24.49 6.80 8.34
C PHE A 1 -23.75 6.99 7.01
N LEU A 2 -24.25 7.80 6.06
CA LEU A 2 -23.57 8.02 4.76
C LEU A 2 -22.10 8.45 4.91
N PHE A 3 -21.83 9.48 5.73
CA PHE A 3 -20.48 9.97 5.95
C PHE A 3 -19.56 8.93 6.60
N PHE A 4 -20.07 8.10 7.50
CA PHE A 4 -19.29 7.02 8.12
C PHE A 4 -18.90 5.96 7.07
N PHE A 5 -19.85 5.55 6.23
CA PHE A 5 -19.60 4.58 5.16
C PHE A 5 -18.64 5.11 4.10
N MET A 6 -18.81 6.39 3.71
CA MET A 6 -17.93 7.06 2.77
C MET A 6 -16.51 7.21 3.33
N ALA A 7 -16.37 7.49 4.63
CA ALA A 7 -15.08 7.55 5.30
C ALA A 7 -14.41 6.18 5.37
N GLU A 8 -15.14 5.12 5.78
CA GLU A 8 -14.61 3.75 5.90
C GLU A 8 -14.08 3.21 4.56
N PHE A 9 -14.79 3.46 3.46
CA PHE A 9 -14.27 3.08 2.14
C PHE A 9 -13.21 4.05 1.63
N GLY A 10 -13.33 5.34 1.96
CA GLY A 10 -12.35 6.37 1.61
C GLY A 10 -10.97 6.12 2.23
N THR A 11 -10.90 5.62 3.46
CA THR A 11 -9.63 5.27 4.13
C THR A 11 -8.91 4.13 3.42
N ALA A 12 -9.64 3.12 2.92
CA ALA A 12 -9.04 2.04 2.13
C ALA A 12 -8.40 2.55 0.83
N PHE A 13 -9.05 3.50 0.13
CA PHE A 13 -8.47 4.15 -1.04
C PHE A 13 -7.29 5.06 -0.69
N ALA A 14 -7.37 5.81 0.42
CA ALA A 14 -6.27 6.67 0.87
C ALA A 14 -5.01 5.85 1.22
N LEU A 15 -5.17 4.73 1.95
CA LEU A 15 -4.07 3.82 2.25
C LEU A 15 -3.50 3.17 0.99
N SER A 16 -4.36 2.82 0.02
CA SER A 16 -3.92 2.31 -1.28
C SER A 16 -3.12 3.34 -2.07
N ALA A 17 -3.51 4.62 -2.01
CA ALA A 17 -2.76 5.72 -2.62
C ALA A 17 -1.38 5.89 -2.00
N ILE A 18 -1.28 5.86 -0.66
CA ILE A 18 0.00 5.94 0.06
C ILE A 18 0.90 4.73 -0.28
N ALA A 19 0.33 3.52 -0.34
CA ALA A 19 1.09 2.32 -0.68
C ALA A 19 1.59 2.36 -2.15
N ALA A 20 0.74 2.81 -3.08
CA ALA A 20 1.11 2.93 -4.49
C ALA A 20 2.24 3.94 -4.73
N THR A 21 2.23 5.06 -3.99
CA THR A 21 3.27 6.10 -4.12
C THR A 21 4.58 5.68 -3.48
N LEU A 22 4.55 5.13 -2.26
CA LEU A 22 5.76 4.79 -1.51
C LEU A 22 6.47 3.53 -2.02
N TYR A 23 5.72 2.49 -2.39
CA TYR A 23 6.30 1.18 -2.73
C TYR A 23 6.28 0.85 -4.21
N PHE A 24 5.28 1.32 -4.98
CA PHE A 24 5.13 1.00 -6.40
C PHE A 24 5.65 2.12 -7.33
N GLY A 25 6.45 3.05 -6.81
CA GLY A 25 7.08 4.11 -7.60
C GLY A 25 6.11 5.20 -8.08
N GLY A 26 4.90 5.27 -7.52
CA GLY A 26 3.92 6.33 -7.78
C GLY A 26 3.66 6.59 -9.27
N TRP A 27 4.07 7.78 -9.70
CA TRP A 27 3.88 8.34 -11.05
C TRP A 27 4.87 7.81 -12.09
N TYR A 28 5.84 6.98 -11.68
CA TYR A 28 6.88 6.46 -12.56
C TYR A 28 6.35 5.40 -13.54
N GLN A 29 6.75 5.56 -14.81
CA GLN A 29 6.41 4.75 -15.98
C GLN A 29 7.73 4.40 -16.70
N PRO A 30 8.09 3.11 -16.86
CA PRO A 30 9.41 2.69 -17.36
C PRO A 30 9.69 2.96 -18.85
N PHE A 31 8.72 3.48 -19.62
CA PHE A 31 8.86 3.65 -21.08
C PHE A 31 8.61 5.07 -21.61
N PHE A 32 8.09 5.98 -20.79
CA PHE A 32 7.75 7.34 -21.23
C PHE A 32 8.16 8.33 -20.14
N GLU A 33 9.44 8.67 -20.11
CA GLU A 33 10.01 9.54 -19.07
C GLU A 33 9.85 11.03 -19.37
N THR A 34 9.52 11.44 -20.60
CA THR A 34 9.41 12.86 -20.96
C THR A 34 8.40 13.12 -22.08
N GLY A 35 7.56 14.14 -21.91
CA GLY A 35 6.61 14.63 -22.91
C GLY A 35 5.17 14.66 -22.42
N ILE A 36 4.27 15.24 -23.22
CA ILE A 36 2.82 15.40 -22.91
C ILE A 36 2.18 14.05 -22.56
N MET A 37 2.66 12.97 -23.19
CA MET A 37 2.19 11.61 -22.90
C MET A 37 2.56 11.16 -21.48
N ALA A 38 3.71 11.56 -20.92
CA ALA A 38 4.08 11.22 -19.55
C ALA A 38 3.18 11.92 -18.52
N ASP A 39 2.82 13.18 -18.77
CA ASP A 39 1.95 13.97 -17.87
C ASP A 39 0.51 13.45 -17.84
N VAL A 40 0.00 12.93 -18.96
CA VAL A 40 -1.35 12.35 -19.03
C VAL A 40 -1.38 10.90 -18.57
N LEU A 41 -0.38 10.10 -18.94
CA LEU A 41 -0.37 8.68 -18.61
C LEU A 41 0.04 8.43 -17.16
N GLY A 42 0.87 9.29 -16.59
CA GLY A 42 1.36 9.14 -15.24
C GLY A 42 0.26 9.14 -14.14
N PRO A 43 -0.71 10.07 -14.09
CA PRO A 43 -1.81 9.98 -13.13
C PRO A 43 -2.73 8.79 -13.41
N LEU A 44 -2.88 8.37 -14.67
CA LEU A 44 -3.63 7.16 -15.02
C LEU A 44 -2.94 5.89 -14.50
N VAL A 45 -1.61 5.81 -14.61
CA VAL A 45 -0.81 4.70 -14.09
C VAL A 45 -0.88 4.67 -12.56
N LEU A 46 -0.77 5.82 -11.90
CA LEU A 46 -0.97 5.90 -10.46
C LEU A 46 -2.38 5.45 -10.08
N GLY A 47 -3.42 5.96 -10.75
CA GLY A 47 -4.80 5.56 -10.54
C GLY A 47 -4.99 4.04 -10.70
N ALA A 48 -4.40 3.44 -11.73
CA ALA A 48 -4.43 1.99 -11.94
C ALA A 48 -3.74 1.22 -10.82
N LYS A 49 -2.57 1.66 -10.35
CA LYS A 49 -1.87 1.06 -9.19
C LYS A 49 -2.73 1.16 -7.92
N VAL A 50 -3.38 2.30 -7.68
CA VAL A 50 -4.29 2.48 -6.54
C VAL A 50 -5.50 1.55 -6.66
N MET A 51 -6.11 1.42 -7.84
CA MET A 51 -7.22 0.49 -8.06
C MET A 51 -6.80 -0.95 -7.82
N LEU A 52 -5.60 -1.34 -8.26
CA LEU A 52 -5.05 -2.68 -8.03
C LEU A 52 -4.88 -2.96 -6.54
N ILE A 53 -4.25 -2.06 -5.79
CA ILE A 53 -4.06 -2.23 -4.34
C ILE A 53 -5.41 -2.24 -3.60
N ALA A 54 -6.32 -1.32 -3.95
CA ALA A 54 -7.66 -1.30 -3.36
C ALA A 54 -8.41 -2.61 -3.65
N PHE A 55 -8.32 -3.11 -4.89
CA PHE A 55 -8.87 -4.42 -5.27
C PHE A 55 -8.30 -5.55 -4.41
N LEU A 56 -6.99 -5.58 -4.16
CA LEU A 56 -6.37 -6.57 -3.28
C LEU A 56 -6.92 -6.49 -1.84
N ILE A 57 -7.11 -5.28 -1.29
CA ILE A 57 -7.68 -5.10 0.05
C ILE A 57 -9.10 -5.67 0.11
N PHE A 58 -9.95 -5.34 -0.87
CA PHE A 58 -11.31 -5.88 -0.92
C PHE A 58 -11.33 -7.38 -1.17
N TRP A 59 -10.45 -7.90 -2.03
CA TRP A 59 -10.35 -9.32 -2.30
C TRP A 59 -9.96 -10.12 -1.04
N ILE A 60 -8.98 -9.64 -0.28
CA ILE A 60 -8.60 -10.21 1.02
C ILE A 60 -9.79 -10.17 1.99
N ARG A 61 -10.50 -9.04 2.06
CA ARG A 61 -11.69 -8.89 2.92
C ARG A 61 -12.77 -9.93 2.63
N PHE A 62 -12.96 -10.32 1.37
CA PHE A 62 -13.94 -11.34 0.99
C PHE A 62 -13.42 -12.78 1.12
N THR A 63 -12.09 -12.99 1.06
CA THR A 63 -11.49 -14.33 1.07
C THR A 63 -11.24 -14.86 2.48
N PHE A 64 -10.83 -14.00 3.41
CA PHE A 64 -10.41 -14.44 4.74
C PHE A 64 -11.57 -14.54 5.74
N PRO A 65 -11.63 -15.61 6.57
CA PRO A 65 -12.52 -15.68 7.71
C PRO A 65 -12.23 -14.56 8.71
N ARG A 66 -13.26 -14.10 9.43
CA ARG A 66 -13.11 -13.04 10.44
C ARG A 66 -12.22 -13.52 11.59
N PHE A 67 -11.10 -12.84 11.80
CA PHE A 67 -10.21 -13.09 12.93
C PHE A 67 -10.75 -12.48 14.22
N ARG A 68 -10.41 -13.08 15.37
CA ARG A 68 -10.68 -12.48 16.67
C ARG A 68 -9.73 -11.33 16.94
N GLU A 69 -10.18 -10.28 17.63
CA GLU A 69 -9.35 -9.11 17.95
C GLU A 69 -8.06 -9.47 18.69
N ASP A 70 -8.10 -10.43 19.63
CA ASP A 70 -6.88 -10.90 20.31
C ASP A 70 -5.86 -11.53 19.35
N GLN A 71 -6.33 -12.23 18.32
CA GLN A 71 -5.48 -12.88 17.32
C GLN A 71 -4.86 -11.84 16.39
N LEU A 72 -5.64 -10.83 16.01
CA LEU A 72 -5.16 -9.70 15.21
C LEU A 72 -4.07 -8.94 15.96
N GLN A 73 -4.32 -8.65 17.25
CA GLN A 73 -3.34 -7.95 18.07
C GLN A 73 -2.09 -8.79 18.32
N ALA A 74 -2.23 -10.10 18.56
CA ALA A 74 -1.10 -11.01 18.67
C ALA A 74 -0.30 -11.07 17.37
N PHE A 75 -0.95 -11.08 16.20
CA PHE A 75 -0.28 -11.06 14.89
C PHE A 75 0.52 -9.78 14.69
N ALA A 76 -0.08 -8.62 14.97
CA ALA A 76 0.58 -7.33 14.85
C ALA A 76 1.82 -7.22 15.76
N TRP A 77 1.67 -7.57 17.04
CA TRP A 77 2.74 -7.38 18.02
C TRP A 77 3.84 -8.44 17.97
N LYS A 78 3.49 -9.71 17.73
CA LYS A 78 4.48 -10.81 17.76
C LYS A 78 5.17 -11.02 16.42
N PHE A 79 4.56 -10.61 15.30
CA PHE A 79 5.12 -10.88 13.97
C PHE A 79 5.42 -9.59 13.21
N LEU A 80 4.44 -8.69 13.01
CA LEU A 80 4.64 -7.52 12.14
C LEU A 80 5.68 -6.54 12.69
N ILE A 81 5.64 -6.23 14.00
CA ILE A 81 6.58 -5.29 14.63
C ILE A 81 8.03 -5.83 14.62
N PRO A 82 8.32 -7.08 15.05
CA PRO A 82 9.68 -7.60 14.98
C PRO A 82 10.23 -7.65 13.55
N ILE A 83 9.40 -8.00 12.57
CA ILE A 83 9.80 -8.06 11.15
C ILE A 83 10.12 -6.65 10.61
N SER A 84 9.33 -5.64 10.94
CA SER A 84 9.59 -4.27 10.48
C SER A 84 10.88 -3.71 11.08
N LEU A 85 11.15 -3.98 12.36
CA LEU A 85 12.41 -3.60 13.00
C LEU A 85 13.62 -4.30 12.36
N LEU A 86 13.50 -5.59 12.04
CA LEU A 86 14.55 -6.33 11.34
C LEU A 86 14.82 -5.74 9.95
N ASN A 87 13.77 -5.41 9.20
CA ASN A 87 13.90 -4.80 7.87
C ASN A 87 14.62 -3.44 7.95
N ILE A 88 14.27 -2.59 8.93
CA ILE A 88 14.94 -1.30 9.15
C ILE A 88 16.42 -1.51 9.47
N MET A 89 16.76 -2.43 10.38
CA MET A 89 18.15 -2.74 10.70
C MET A 89 18.93 -3.26 9.49
N ALA A 90 18.34 -4.19 8.72
CA ALA A 90 18.96 -4.72 7.52
C ALA A 90 19.24 -3.61 6.49
N THR A 91 18.25 -2.76 6.22
CA THR A 91 18.39 -1.62 5.31
C THR A 91 19.47 -0.64 5.77
N ALA A 92 19.55 -0.38 7.08
CA ALA A 92 20.60 0.47 7.66
C ALA A 92 22.00 -0.12 7.47
N VAL A 93 22.17 -1.42 7.70
CA VAL A 93 23.45 -2.11 7.48
C VAL A 93 23.85 -2.08 6.01
N PHE A 94 22.93 -2.42 5.10
CA PHE A 94 23.20 -2.40 3.66
C PHE A 94 23.63 -1.01 3.17
N LYS A 95 22.97 0.05 3.65
CA LYS A 95 23.31 1.43 3.29
C LYS A 95 24.71 1.88 3.79
N VAL A 96 25.23 1.27 4.86
CA VAL A 96 26.55 1.63 5.43
C VAL A 96 27.67 0.80 4.81
N VAL A 97 27.40 -0.47 4.49
CA VAL A 97 28.40 -1.40 3.95
C VAL A 97 28.65 -1.17 2.46
N LEU A 98 27.61 -0.80 1.70
CA LEU A 98 27.64 -0.59 0.24
C LEU A 98 27.61 0.91 -0.07
#